data_AF-A0ABD1U3B7-F1
#
_entry.id   AF-A0ABD1U3B7-F1
#
_cell.length_a   1.000
_cell.length_b   1.000
_cell.length_c   1.000
_cell.angle_alpha   90.00
_cell.angle_beta   90.00
_cell.angle_gamma   90.00
#
_symmetry.space_group_name_H-M   'P 1'
#
loop_
_entity.id
_entity.type
_entity.pdbx_description
1 polymer ?
#
loop_
_entity_poly.entity_id
_entity_poly.type
_entity_poly.pdbx_seq_one_letter_code
_entity_poly.pdbx_strand_id
1 'polypeptide(L)'
;MIEGTRFRLKGWQQAAVALGSAVGALLDPRRADLIAALGETTGKPAFERVLERMKRSPEGRAVLLERPRVISANVGHAWDLPPNTFGAAYAKFMGSRNFSPDDRPPVRFMETEEVAYVAMRAREVHDFWHTLFELPTNLIGESALKVIEFEQMLLPMCALSVIGGTARFTEKQRRLFYQHYFPWALQAGMQCSDLMCIHYERHFDEDLKDVRRKWGIIPAPPPTPNAA
;
A
#
# COMPACT_ATOMS: atom_id res chain seq x y z
N MET A 1 -4.41 12.01 -16.26
CA MET A 1 -3.93 10.78 -16.96
C MET A 1 -2.82 10.14 -16.13
N ILE A 2 -2.64 8.82 -16.20
CA ILE A 2 -1.46 8.17 -15.61
C ILE A 2 -0.31 8.46 -16.56
N GLU A 3 0.50 9.46 -16.24
CA GLU A 3 1.65 9.84 -17.06
C GLU A 3 2.75 8.78 -16.98
N GLY A 4 3.27 8.36 -18.12
CA GLY A 4 4.35 7.40 -18.23
C GLY A 4 4.28 6.52 -19.47
N THR A 5 5.44 6.30 -20.11
CA THR A 5 5.54 5.34 -21.22
C THR A 5 5.25 3.93 -20.70
N ARG A 6 4.23 3.28 -21.27
CA ARG A 6 3.88 1.88 -20.99
C ARG A 6 4.57 0.96 -22.00
N PHE A 7 5.12 -0.15 -21.52
CA PHE A 7 5.87 -1.12 -22.30
C PHE A 7 5.19 -2.48 -22.23
N ARG A 8 5.03 -3.10 -23.41
CA ARG A 8 4.57 -4.48 -23.51
C ARG A 8 5.78 -5.41 -23.54
N LEU A 9 5.90 -6.27 -22.53
CA LEU A 9 7.01 -7.22 -22.40
C LEU A 9 6.62 -8.59 -22.95
N LYS A 10 7.56 -9.29 -23.58
CA LYS A 10 7.46 -10.75 -23.82
C LYS A 10 7.64 -11.50 -22.50
N GLY A 11 7.13 -12.73 -22.41
CA GLY A 11 7.17 -13.52 -21.16
C GLY A 11 8.57 -13.67 -20.54
N TRP A 12 9.61 -13.89 -21.36
CA TRP A 12 10.99 -13.96 -20.86
C TRP A 12 11.53 -12.60 -20.39
N GLN A 13 11.15 -11.49 -21.04
CA GLN A 13 11.54 -10.13 -20.64
C GLN A 13 10.91 -9.79 -19.30
N GLN A 14 9.62 -10.14 -19.14
CA GLN A 14 8.89 -9.99 -17.89
C GLN A 14 9.54 -10.81 -16.77
N ALA A 15 9.92 -12.07 -17.03
CA ALA A 15 10.62 -12.90 -16.06
C ALA A 15 11.99 -12.31 -15.66
N ALA A 16 12.76 -11.82 -16.64
CA ALA A 16 14.05 -11.18 -16.40
C ALA A 16 13.91 -9.89 -15.56
N VAL A 17 12.94 -9.04 -15.88
CA VAL A 17 12.64 -7.82 -15.12
C VAL A 17 12.18 -8.17 -13.70
N ALA A 18 11.30 -9.16 -13.54
CA ALA A 18 10.83 -9.61 -12.23
C ALA A 18 12.01 -10.11 -11.37
N LEU A 19 12.85 -11.00 -11.89
CA LEU A 19 13.98 -11.55 -11.16
C LEU A 19 15.01 -10.46 -10.80
N GLY A 20 15.40 -9.63 -11.77
CA GLY A 20 16.34 -8.53 -11.55
C GLY A 20 15.82 -7.52 -10.53
N SER A 21 14.53 -7.20 -10.59
CA SER A 21 13.88 -6.29 -9.64
C SER A 21 13.79 -6.89 -8.25
N ALA A 22 13.50 -8.20 -8.11
CA ALA A 22 13.48 -8.88 -6.82
C ALA A 22 14.87 -8.89 -6.17
N VAL A 23 15.90 -9.27 -6.91
CA VAL A 23 17.29 -9.25 -6.41
C VAL A 23 17.70 -7.82 -6.04
N GLY A 24 17.46 -6.85 -6.91
CA GLY A 24 17.85 -5.47 -6.65
C GLY A 24 17.09 -4.83 -5.48
N ALA A 25 15.78 -5.09 -5.32
CA ALA A 25 14.99 -4.62 -4.18
C ALA A 25 15.40 -5.30 -2.86
N LEU A 26 15.90 -6.54 -2.91
CA LEU A 26 16.53 -7.16 -1.75
C LEU A 26 17.87 -6.47 -1.43
N LEU A 27 18.71 -6.17 -2.41
CA LEU A 27 20.00 -5.52 -2.15
C LEU A 27 19.85 -4.08 -1.65
N ASP A 28 18.91 -3.32 -2.22
CA ASP A 28 18.57 -1.96 -1.78
C ASP A 28 17.05 -1.75 -1.71
N PRO A 29 16.44 -1.93 -0.51
CA PRO A 29 15.01 -1.75 -0.30
C PRO A 29 14.50 -0.32 -0.55
N ARG A 30 15.38 0.68 -0.65
CA ARG A 30 15.00 2.08 -0.94
C ARG A 30 14.66 2.30 -2.41
N ARG A 31 14.94 1.31 -3.27
CA ARG A 31 14.63 1.32 -4.70
C ARG A 31 13.15 1.02 -4.94
N ALA A 32 12.30 1.99 -4.64
CA ALA A 32 10.85 1.91 -4.86
C ALA A 32 10.48 1.59 -6.32
N ASP A 33 11.31 2.01 -7.28
CA ASP A 33 11.18 1.68 -8.70
C ASP A 33 11.31 0.18 -8.99
N LEU A 34 12.22 -0.52 -8.29
CA LEU A 34 12.39 -1.97 -8.42
C LEU A 34 11.22 -2.72 -7.76
N ILE A 35 10.75 -2.26 -6.60
CA ILE A 35 9.56 -2.82 -5.94
C ILE A 35 8.33 -2.66 -6.85
N ALA A 36 8.19 -1.49 -7.48
CA ALA A 36 7.14 -1.19 -8.45
C ALA A 36 7.22 -2.11 -9.68
N ALA A 37 8.40 -2.26 -10.28
CA ALA A 37 8.61 -3.15 -11.42
C ALA A 37 8.33 -4.61 -11.07
N LEU A 38 8.76 -5.08 -9.90
CA LEU A 38 8.45 -6.42 -9.40
C LEU A 38 6.94 -6.62 -9.23
N GLY A 39 6.26 -5.65 -8.61
CA GLY A 39 4.81 -5.66 -8.44
C GLY A 39 4.07 -5.74 -9.76
N GLU A 40 4.49 -4.97 -10.77
CA GLU A 40 3.84 -4.97 -12.08
C GLU A 40 4.07 -6.28 -12.85
N THR A 41 5.31 -6.76 -12.87
CA THR A 41 5.69 -7.95 -13.65
C THR A 41 5.23 -9.26 -13.05
N THR A 42 4.84 -9.28 -11.78
CA THR A 42 4.31 -10.49 -11.10
C THR A 42 2.82 -10.37 -10.75
N GLY A 43 2.27 -9.16 -10.72
CA GLY A 43 0.96 -8.87 -10.13
C GLY A 43 -0.20 -8.74 -11.10
N LYS A 44 -0.01 -8.83 -12.43
CA LYS A 44 -1.10 -8.59 -13.41
C LYS A 44 -2.40 -9.36 -13.08
N PRO A 45 -2.40 -10.69 -12.86
CA PRO A 45 -3.64 -11.42 -12.53
C PRO A 45 -4.28 -10.97 -11.21
N ALA A 46 -3.47 -10.54 -10.25
CA ALA A 46 -3.95 -10.03 -8.97
C ALA A 46 -4.59 -8.64 -9.13
N PHE A 47 -3.98 -7.74 -9.90
CA PHE A 47 -4.59 -6.44 -10.21
C PHE A 47 -5.88 -6.58 -11.03
N GLU A 48 -5.97 -7.52 -11.97
CA GLU A 48 -7.20 -7.83 -12.69
C GLU A 48 -8.31 -8.32 -11.73
N ARG A 49 -7.97 -9.16 -10.74
CA ARG A 49 -8.92 -9.58 -9.71
C ARG A 49 -9.41 -8.40 -8.86
N VAL A 50 -8.51 -7.50 -8.46
CA VAL A 50 -8.87 -6.28 -7.72
C VAL A 50 -9.78 -5.39 -8.57
N LEU A 51 -9.47 -5.21 -9.86
CA LEU A 51 -10.31 -4.45 -10.79
C LEU A 51 -11.74 -5.02 -10.85
N GLU A 52 -11.87 -6.33 -11.01
CA GLU A 52 -13.18 -6.99 -11.05
C GLU A 52 -13.95 -6.85 -9.73
N ARG A 53 -13.24 -6.89 -8.59
CA ARG A 53 -13.84 -6.64 -7.27
C ARG A 53 -14.34 -5.19 -7.15
N MET A 54 -13.54 -4.22 -7.59
CA MET A 54 -13.93 -2.81 -7.63
C MET A 54 -15.13 -2.56 -8.53
N LYS A 55 -15.23 -3.21 -9.70
CA LYS A 55 -16.40 -3.11 -10.60
C LYS A 55 -17.70 -3.62 -9.96
N ARG A 56 -17.62 -4.55 -9.01
CA ARG A 56 -18.80 -5.10 -8.30
C ARG A 56 -19.27 -4.20 -7.17
N SER A 57 -18.38 -3.41 -6.56
CA SER A 57 -18.72 -2.45 -5.51
C SER A 57 -19.27 -1.13 -6.10
N PRO A 58 -20.39 -0.56 -5.58
CA PRO A 58 -20.84 0.78 -5.96
C PRO A 58 -19.75 1.85 -5.75
N GLU A 59 -19.05 1.80 -4.60
CA GLU A 59 -17.98 2.74 -4.28
C GLU A 59 -16.75 2.49 -5.16
N GLY A 60 -16.38 1.22 -5.35
CA GLY A 60 -15.28 0.85 -6.25
C GLY A 60 -15.51 1.32 -7.69
N ARG A 61 -16.75 1.25 -8.20
CA ARG A 61 -17.11 1.83 -9.51
C ARG A 61 -16.93 3.34 -9.56
N ALA A 62 -17.31 4.06 -8.51
CA ALA A 62 -17.09 5.51 -8.44
C ALA A 62 -15.60 5.84 -8.47
N VAL A 63 -14.77 5.10 -7.73
CA VAL A 63 -13.31 5.23 -7.77
C VAL A 63 -12.74 4.95 -9.17
N LEU A 64 -13.19 3.88 -9.85
CA LEU A 64 -12.72 3.54 -11.20
C LEU A 64 -13.14 4.57 -12.26
N LEU A 65 -14.28 5.24 -12.05
CA LEU A 65 -14.80 6.29 -12.93
C LEU A 65 -14.05 7.60 -12.74
N GLU A 66 -13.97 8.08 -11.50
CA GLU A 66 -13.38 9.38 -11.14
C GLU A 66 -11.86 9.35 -11.16
N ARG A 67 -11.29 8.17 -10.94
CA ARG A 67 -9.84 7.92 -10.89
C ARG A 67 -9.08 8.93 -10.03
N PRO A 68 -9.50 9.15 -8.76
CA PRO A 68 -8.79 10.08 -7.90
C PRO A 68 -7.32 9.67 -7.75
N ARG A 69 -6.46 10.68 -7.66
CA ARG A 69 -5.00 10.55 -7.55
C ARG A 69 -4.54 11.15 -6.24
N VAL A 70 -3.65 10.45 -5.55
CA VAL A 70 -3.00 10.92 -4.32
C VAL A 70 -1.68 11.60 -4.71
N ILE A 71 -1.80 12.85 -5.15
CA ILE A 71 -0.68 13.72 -5.55
C ILE A 71 -0.83 15.07 -4.84
N SER A 72 0.27 15.80 -4.63
CA SER A 72 0.27 17.00 -3.78
C SER A 72 -0.80 18.02 -4.21
N ALA A 73 -1.01 18.18 -5.51
CA ALA A 73 -2.03 19.07 -6.08
C ALA A 73 -3.48 18.74 -5.64
N ASN A 74 -3.77 17.47 -5.35
CA ASN A 74 -5.11 17.03 -4.99
C ASN A 74 -5.28 16.89 -3.47
N VAL A 75 -4.22 16.47 -2.76
CA VAL A 75 -4.29 16.15 -1.32
C VAL A 75 -3.68 17.21 -0.42
N GLY A 76 -3.15 18.31 -0.97
CA GLY A 76 -2.49 19.37 -0.19
C GLY A 76 -3.36 20.02 0.89
N HIS A 77 -4.68 20.05 0.69
CA HIS A 77 -5.63 20.58 1.69
C HIS A 77 -5.62 19.78 3.01
N ALA A 78 -5.10 18.55 3.02
CA ALA A 78 -5.00 17.73 4.22
C ALA A 78 -4.16 18.37 5.34
N TRP A 79 -3.21 19.24 4.99
CA TRP A 79 -2.35 19.95 5.95
C TRP A 79 -3.07 21.03 6.74
N ASP A 80 -4.21 21.50 6.26
CA ASP A 80 -4.99 22.59 6.87
C ASP A 80 -6.17 22.07 7.71
N LEU A 81 -6.35 20.74 7.79
CA LEU A 81 -7.48 20.13 8.47
C LEU A 81 -7.28 20.02 10.00
N PRO A 82 -8.39 19.96 10.77
CA PRO A 82 -8.31 19.81 12.22
C PRO A 82 -7.54 18.55 12.67
N PRO A 83 -6.77 18.58 13.77
CA PRO A 83 -5.86 17.49 14.16
C PRO A 83 -6.50 16.12 14.42
N ASN A 84 -7.81 16.06 14.65
CA ASN A 84 -8.55 14.81 14.89
C ASN A 84 -8.99 14.10 13.60
N THR A 85 -8.82 14.74 12.44
CA THR A 85 -9.31 14.22 11.15
C THR A 85 -8.35 13.21 10.53
N PHE A 86 -8.86 12.40 9.60
CA PHE A 86 -8.05 11.47 8.82
C PHE A 86 -6.99 12.19 7.98
N GLY A 87 -7.35 13.27 7.29
CA GLY A 87 -6.43 14.03 6.44
C GLY A 87 -5.30 14.66 7.26
N ALA A 88 -5.58 15.24 8.42
CA ALA A 88 -4.53 15.78 9.30
C ALA A 88 -3.58 14.68 9.82
N ALA A 89 -4.10 13.49 10.12
CA ALA A 89 -3.27 12.35 10.51
C ALA A 89 -2.36 11.87 9.37
N TYR A 90 -2.89 11.83 8.14
CA TYR A 90 -2.11 11.53 6.94
C TYR A 90 -1.03 12.58 6.68
N ALA A 91 -1.38 13.87 6.71
CA ALA A 91 -0.43 14.97 6.55
C ALA A 91 0.70 14.92 7.60
N LYS A 92 0.35 14.62 8.86
CA LYS A 92 1.33 14.41 9.93
C LYS A 92 2.26 13.23 9.65
N PHE A 93 1.72 12.10 9.17
CA PHE A 93 2.52 10.94 8.78
C PHE A 93 3.52 11.29 7.67
N MET A 94 3.05 11.91 6.59
CA MET A 94 3.89 12.32 5.46
C MET A 94 4.98 13.30 5.89
N GLY A 95 4.62 14.32 6.67
CA GLY A 95 5.54 15.34 7.16
C GLY A 95 6.62 14.80 8.12
N SER A 96 6.30 13.76 8.92
CA SER A 96 7.25 13.19 9.89
C SER A 96 8.51 12.59 9.27
N ARG A 97 8.46 12.24 7.97
CA ARG A 97 9.58 11.65 7.22
C ARG A 97 9.91 12.38 5.93
N ASN A 98 9.35 13.58 5.73
CA ASN A 98 9.53 14.38 4.52
C ASN A 98 9.20 13.60 3.23
N PHE A 99 8.12 12.82 3.27
CA PHE A 99 7.62 12.11 2.09
C PHE A 99 6.78 13.04 1.23
N SER A 100 6.89 12.90 -0.09
CA SER A 100 5.96 13.51 -1.03
C SER A 100 5.00 12.45 -1.59
N PRO A 101 3.68 12.73 -1.67
CA PRO A 101 2.76 11.87 -2.41
C PRO A 101 3.13 11.76 -3.90
N ASP A 102 3.89 12.72 -4.44
CA ASP A 102 4.34 12.74 -5.84
C ASP A 102 5.51 11.78 -6.11
N ASP A 103 6.15 11.21 -5.08
CA ASP A 103 7.34 10.34 -5.23
C ASP A 103 7.00 8.93 -5.76
N ARG A 104 5.71 8.64 -6.00
CA ARG A 104 5.28 7.31 -6.45
C ARG A 104 5.71 7.03 -7.89
N PRO A 105 6.43 5.92 -8.15
CA PRO A 105 6.92 5.63 -9.49
C PRO A 105 5.77 5.37 -10.47
N PRO A 106 5.89 5.85 -11.73
CA PRO A 106 4.86 5.65 -12.75
C PRO A 106 4.66 4.15 -13.05
N VAL A 107 3.46 3.78 -13.49
CA VAL A 107 3.16 2.41 -13.92
C VAL A 107 3.65 2.19 -15.35
N ARG A 108 4.42 1.11 -15.58
CA ARG A 108 5.13 0.88 -16.86
C ARG A 108 4.70 -0.39 -17.58
N PHE A 109 4.39 -1.46 -16.88
CA PHE A 109 4.23 -2.81 -17.43
C PHE A 109 2.79 -3.34 -17.32
N MET A 110 1.81 -2.42 -17.30
CA MET A 110 0.37 -2.74 -17.38
C MET A 110 -0.18 -2.37 -18.75
N GLU A 111 -0.82 -3.33 -19.42
CA GLU A 111 -1.24 -3.17 -20.82
C GLU A 111 -2.49 -2.28 -20.97
N THR A 112 -3.46 -2.39 -20.06
CA THR A 112 -4.70 -1.60 -20.11
C THR A 112 -4.63 -0.43 -19.14
N GLU A 113 -5.40 0.62 -19.44
CA GLU A 113 -5.45 1.80 -18.58
C GLU A 113 -6.15 1.53 -17.24
N GLU A 114 -7.19 0.68 -17.23
CA GLU A 114 -7.89 0.31 -15.99
C GLU A 114 -6.97 -0.45 -15.03
N VAL A 115 -6.24 -1.47 -15.52
CA VAL A 115 -5.33 -2.24 -14.65
C VAL A 115 -4.14 -1.38 -14.23
N ALA A 116 -3.66 -0.50 -15.11
CA ALA A 116 -2.64 0.49 -14.74
C ALA A 116 -3.12 1.44 -13.64
N TYR A 117 -4.39 1.85 -13.68
CA TYR A 117 -4.99 2.67 -12.62
C TYR A 117 -5.07 1.93 -11.30
N VAL A 118 -5.51 0.66 -11.29
CA VAL A 118 -5.55 -0.15 -10.06
C VAL A 118 -4.14 -0.31 -9.47
N ALA A 119 -3.14 -0.57 -10.31
CA ALA A 119 -1.74 -0.66 -9.87
C ALA A 119 -1.21 0.67 -9.32
N MET A 120 -1.58 1.81 -9.92
CA MET A 120 -1.21 3.12 -9.43
C MET A 120 -1.90 3.43 -8.10
N ARG A 121 -3.21 3.21 -8.01
CA ARG A 121 -3.99 3.42 -6.79
C ARG A 121 -3.38 2.64 -5.62
N ALA A 122 -3.03 1.37 -5.83
CA ALA A 122 -2.41 0.53 -4.79
C ALA A 122 -1.11 1.13 -4.24
N ARG A 123 -0.33 1.87 -5.05
CA ARG A 123 0.88 2.57 -4.59
C ARG A 123 0.56 3.84 -3.84
N GLU A 124 -0.41 4.58 -4.36
CA GLU A 124 -0.78 5.90 -3.86
C GLU A 124 -1.47 5.84 -2.50
N VAL A 125 -2.34 4.86 -2.28
CA VAL A 125 -3.06 4.70 -1.01
C VAL A 125 -2.24 3.99 0.07
N HIS A 126 -1.04 3.49 -0.25
CA HIS A 126 -0.16 2.80 0.70
C HIS A 126 0.11 3.62 1.98
N ASP A 127 0.37 4.93 1.84
CA ASP A 127 0.61 5.80 3.00
C ASP A 127 -0.66 6.06 3.82
N PHE A 128 -1.83 6.01 3.18
CA PHE A 128 -3.09 6.02 3.91
C PHE A 128 -3.20 4.77 4.79
N TRP A 129 -2.75 3.62 4.31
CA TRP A 129 -2.83 2.38 5.09
C TRP A 129 -1.85 2.41 6.27
N HIS A 130 -0.64 2.96 6.11
CA HIS A 130 0.23 3.27 7.25
C HIS A 130 -0.48 4.13 8.30
N THR A 131 -1.16 5.19 7.87
CA THR A 131 -1.88 6.13 8.75
C THR A 131 -3.06 5.44 9.44
N LEU A 132 -3.89 4.71 8.69
CA LEU A 132 -5.10 4.07 9.18
C LEU A 132 -4.78 2.96 10.17
N PHE A 133 -3.79 2.12 9.87
CA PHE A 133 -3.39 1.00 10.72
C PHE A 133 -2.34 1.36 11.79
N GLU A 134 -1.91 2.62 11.88
CA GLU A 134 -0.86 3.08 12.83
C GLU A 134 0.47 2.35 12.69
N LEU A 135 0.84 2.00 11.45
CA LEU A 135 2.10 1.30 11.17
C LEU A 135 3.21 2.30 10.83
N PRO A 136 4.36 2.27 11.53
CA PRO A 136 5.51 3.05 11.15
C PRO A 136 6.19 2.47 9.90
N THR A 137 6.97 3.28 9.18
CA THR A 137 7.80 2.82 8.04
C THR A 137 9.17 2.32 8.51
N ASN A 138 9.18 1.51 9.58
CA ASN A 138 10.36 0.73 9.99
C ASN A 138 10.21 -0.71 9.48
N LEU A 139 11.26 -1.53 9.57
CA LEU A 139 11.25 -2.87 8.96
C LEU A 139 10.08 -3.75 9.44
N ILE A 140 9.67 -3.65 10.71
CA ILE A 140 8.51 -4.39 11.26
C ILE A 140 7.21 -3.84 10.69
N GLY A 141 7.01 -2.52 10.73
CA GLY A 141 5.78 -1.89 10.27
C GLY A 141 5.57 -2.04 8.77
N GLU A 142 6.62 -1.93 7.96
CA GLU A 142 6.60 -2.25 6.53
C GLU A 142 6.21 -3.70 6.29
N SER A 143 6.85 -4.65 7.00
CA SER A 143 6.53 -6.07 6.85
C SER A 143 5.10 -6.38 7.28
N ALA A 144 4.59 -5.72 8.32
CA ALA A 144 3.22 -5.91 8.80
C ALA A 144 2.21 -5.32 7.81
N LEU A 145 2.49 -4.16 7.24
CA LEU A 145 1.63 -3.57 6.22
C LEU A 145 1.59 -4.45 4.96
N LYS A 146 2.73 -5.02 4.55
CA LYS A 146 2.79 -5.96 3.41
C LYS A 146 1.94 -7.21 3.62
N VAL A 147 1.72 -7.66 4.86
CA VAL A 147 0.75 -8.72 5.15
C VAL A 147 -0.67 -8.26 4.86
N ILE A 148 -1.08 -7.06 5.33
CA ILE A 148 -2.40 -6.49 5.04
C ILE A 148 -2.60 -6.28 3.53
N GLU A 149 -1.59 -5.75 2.84
CA GLU A 149 -1.62 -5.58 1.39
C GLU A 149 -1.75 -6.91 0.64
N PHE A 150 -1.09 -7.95 1.12
CA PHE A 150 -1.24 -9.29 0.56
C PHE A 150 -2.66 -9.81 0.75
N GLU A 151 -3.26 -9.69 1.94
CA GLU A 151 -4.66 -10.11 2.15
C GLU A 151 -5.64 -9.34 1.24
N GLN A 152 -5.39 -8.05 1.05
CA GLN A 152 -6.28 -7.19 0.27
C GLN A 152 -6.13 -7.35 -1.25
N MET A 153 -4.94 -7.70 -1.75
CA MET A 153 -4.67 -7.68 -3.20
C MET A 153 -4.14 -9.00 -3.75
N LEU A 154 -3.60 -9.88 -2.91
CA LEU A 154 -2.92 -11.13 -3.26
C LEU A 154 -1.76 -10.92 -4.24
N LEU A 155 -1.06 -9.79 -4.12
CA LEU A 155 0.10 -9.47 -4.95
C LEU A 155 1.30 -10.33 -4.53
N PRO A 156 1.93 -11.10 -5.44
CA PRO A 156 3.09 -11.91 -5.11
C PRO A 156 4.24 -11.10 -4.50
N MET A 157 4.43 -9.87 -4.97
CA MET A 157 5.44 -8.96 -4.42
C MET A 157 5.26 -8.71 -2.92
N CYS A 158 4.03 -8.60 -2.42
CA CYS A 158 3.79 -8.37 -0.99
C CYS A 158 4.30 -9.54 -0.15
N ALA A 159 4.01 -10.79 -0.57
CA ALA A 159 4.54 -11.98 0.11
C ALA A 159 6.08 -12.05 0.06
N LEU A 160 6.67 -11.74 -1.10
CA LEU A 160 8.13 -11.66 -1.25
C LEU A 160 8.76 -10.57 -0.37
N SER A 161 8.09 -9.43 -0.22
CA SER A 161 8.52 -8.35 0.68
C SER A 161 8.45 -8.77 2.14
N VAL A 162 7.43 -9.52 2.58
CA VAL A 162 7.38 -10.08 3.93
C VAL A 162 8.55 -11.03 4.16
N ILE A 163 8.79 -11.98 3.24
CA ILE A 163 9.90 -12.94 3.33
C ILE A 163 11.25 -12.21 3.37
N GLY A 164 11.47 -11.27 2.46
CA GLY A 164 12.69 -10.48 2.39
C GLY A 164 12.89 -9.58 3.60
N GLY A 165 11.81 -8.95 4.09
CA GLY A 165 11.81 -8.11 5.28
C GLY A 165 12.16 -8.91 6.53
N THR A 166 11.50 -10.05 6.73
CA THR A 166 11.76 -10.90 7.90
C THR A 166 13.12 -11.58 7.85
N ALA A 167 13.70 -11.83 6.67
CA ALA A 167 15.07 -12.32 6.56
C ALA A 167 16.10 -11.36 7.21
N ARG A 168 15.81 -10.04 7.23
CA ARG A 168 16.67 -9.01 7.83
C ARG A 168 16.39 -8.73 9.31
N PHE A 169 15.41 -9.38 9.92
CA PHE A 169 15.12 -9.20 11.33
C PHE A 169 16.19 -9.79 12.24
N THR A 170 16.48 -9.08 13.33
CA THR A 170 17.10 -9.67 14.52
C THR A 170 16.19 -10.75 15.12
N GLU A 171 16.73 -11.64 15.95
CA GLU A 171 15.93 -12.67 16.61
C GLU A 171 14.75 -12.08 17.41
N LYS A 172 14.99 -10.96 18.11
CA LYS A 172 13.98 -10.25 18.87
C LYS A 172 12.88 -9.66 18.00
N GLN A 173 13.25 -9.02 16.89
CA GLN A 173 12.30 -8.48 15.92
C GLN A 173 11.47 -9.60 15.27
N ARG A 174 12.12 -10.72 14.93
CA ARG A 174 11.48 -11.89 14.33
C ARG A 174 10.43 -12.48 15.27
N ARG A 175 10.78 -12.66 16.55
CA ARG A 175 9.86 -13.14 17.58
C ARG A 175 8.68 -12.18 17.76
N LEU A 176 8.95 -10.88 17.93
CA LEU A 176 7.91 -9.85 18.06
C LEU A 176 6.97 -9.85 16.84
N PHE A 177 7.52 -9.94 15.64
CA PHE A 177 6.74 -9.93 14.41
C PHE A 177 5.81 -11.14 14.32
N TYR A 178 6.35 -12.36 14.40
CA TYR A 178 5.54 -13.57 14.21
C TYR A 178 4.56 -13.84 15.37
N GLN A 179 4.86 -13.39 16.59
CA GLN A 179 3.97 -13.58 17.73
C GLN A 179 2.86 -12.53 17.81
N HIS A 180 3.10 -11.30 17.34
CA HIS A 180 2.15 -10.20 17.53
C HIS A 180 1.72 -9.54 16.22
N TYR A 181 2.65 -9.05 15.41
CA TYR A 181 2.30 -8.26 14.22
C TYR A 181 1.74 -9.11 13.08
N PHE A 182 2.29 -10.29 12.81
CA PHE A 182 1.83 -11.17 11.74
C PHE A 182 0.38 -11.64 11.96
N PRO A 183 0.00 -12.24 13.12
CA PRO A 183 -1.38 -12.64 13.36
C PRO A 183 -2.35 -11.46 13.41
N TRP A 184 -1.93 -10.32 13.98
CA TRP A 184 -2.73 -9.10 13.96
C TRP A 184 -2.96 -8.61 12.52
N ALA A 185 -1.92 -8.54 11.69
CA ALA A 185 -2.01 -8.03 10.34
C ALA A 185 -2.92 -8.89 9.45
N LEU A 186 -2.87 -10.21 9.61
CA LEU A 186 -3.82 -11.12 8.96
C LEU A 186 -5.26 -10.81 9.40
N GLN A 187 -5.50 -10.71 10.70
CA GLN A 187 -6.84 -10.41 11.22
C GLN A 187 -7.34 -9.04 10.73
N ALA A 188 -6.52 -8.00 10.84
CA ALA A 188 -6.84 -6.64 10.45
C ALA A 188 -7.14 -6.56 8.94
N GLY A 189 -6.31 -7.21 8.11
CA GLY A 189 -6.51 -7.29 6.66
C GLY A 189 -7.79 -8.03 6.28
N MET A 190 -8.16 -9.11 6.97
CA MET A 190 -9.38 -9.87 6.69
C MET A 190 -10.66 -9.19 7.18
N GLN A 191 -10.61 -8.43 8.28
CA GLN A 191 -11.79 -7.82 8.91
C GLN A 191 -12.12 -6.43 8.38
N CYS A 192 -11.14 -5.74 7.79
CA CYS A 192 -11.38 -4.43 7.21
C CYS A 192 -12.25 -4.49 5.94
N SER A 193 -12.85 -3.36 5.60
CA SER A 193 -13.49 -3.17 4.29
C SER A 193 -12.47 -3.38 3.17
N ASP A 194 -12.96 -3.65 1.96
CA ASP A 194 -12.09 -3.73 0.78
C ASP A 194 -11.39 -2.39 0.55
N LEU A 195 -10.12 -2.32 0.93
CA LEU A 195 -9.35 -1.09 0.99
C LEU A 195 -9.15 -0.46 -0.40
N MET A 196 -9.20 -1.26 -1.46
CA MET A 196 -9.09 -0.75 -2.82
C MET A 196 -10.35 -0.06 -3.30
N CYS A 197 -11.52 -0.41 -2.73
CA CYS A 197 -12.80 0.20 -3.08
C CYS A 197 -13.10 1.50 -2.36
N ILE A 198 -12.44 1.81 -1.25
CA ILE A 198 -12.72 2.99 -0.42
C ILE A 198 -12.35 4.26 -1.18
N HIS A 199 -13.24 5.26 -1.20
CA HIS A 199 -13.01 6.58 -1.80
C HIS A 199 -12.40 7.57 -0.79
N TYR A 200 -11.16 7.29 -0.36
CA TYR A 200 -10.45 8.00 0.72
C TYR A 200 -10.48 9.52 0.59
N GLU A 201 -10.36 10.01 -0.64
CA GLU A 201 -10.22 11.42 -0.98
C GLU A 201 -11.45 12.26 -0.58
N ARG A 202 -12.59 11.62 -0.28
CA ARG A 202 -13.82 12.25 0.23
C ARG A 202 -13.96 12.25 1.75
N HIS A 203 -13.03 11.66 2.47
CA HIS A 203 -13.15 11.39 3.90
C HIS A 203 -12.04 12.06 4.72
N PHE A 204 -11.30 13.00 4.13
CA PHE A 204 -10.16 13.63 4.79
C PHE A 204 -10.59 14.48 5.99
N ASP A 205 -11.74 15.13 5.91
CA ASP A 205 -12.33 15.98 6.94
C ASP A 205 -13.07 15.19 8.03
N GLU A 206 -13.32 13.90 7.83
CA GLU A 206 -13.94 13.04 8.85
C GLU A 206 -12.97 12.72 10.01
N ASP A 207 -13.52 12.50 11.21
CA ASP A 207 -12.74 12.10 12.38
C ASP A 207 -12.04 10.75 12.13
N LEU A 208 -10.74 10.68 12.46
CA LEU A 208 -9.92 9.49 12.22
C LEU A 208 -10.49 8.24 12.90
N LYS A 209 -11.05 8.38 14.12
CA LYS A 209 -11.60 7.24 14.86
C LYS A 209 -12.88 6.74 14.20
N ASP A 210 -13.67 7.65 13.64
CA ASP A 210 -14.92 7.29 12.98
C ASP A 210 -14.69 6.61 11.63
N VAL A 211 -13.73 7.10 10.82
CA VAL A 211 -13.37 6.40 9.57
C VAL A 211 -12.80 5.00 9.84
N ARG A 212 -11.99 4.84 10.91
CA ARG A 212 -11.47 3.53 11.32
C ARG A 212 -12.60 2.58 11.71
N ARG A 213 -13.55 3.06 12.50
CA ARG A 213 -14.74 2.28 12.90
C ARG A 213 -15.58 1.89 11.70
N LYS A 214 -15.84 2.84 10.80
CA LYS A 214 -16.63 2.68 9.57
C LYS A 214 -16.04 1.59 8.67
N TRP A 215 -14.72 1.54 8.53
CA TRP A 215 -14.04 0.59 7.65
C TRP A 215 -13.50 -0.66 8.34
N GLY A 216 -13.79 -0.86 9.63
CA GLY A 216 -13.28 -2.01 10.38
C GLY A 216 -11.76 -2.04 10.51
N ILE A 217 -11.12 -0.87 10.53
CA ILE A 217 -9.67 -0.74 10.69
C ILE A 217 -9.31 -1.02 12.15
N ILE A 218 -8.52 -2.06 12.37
CA ILE A 218 -7.96 -2.41 13.67
C ILE A 218 -6.52 -1.89 13.69
N PRO A 219 -6.20 -0.82 14.45
CA PRO A 219 -4.84 -0.29 14.52
C PRO A 219 -3.83 -1.32 15.06
N ALA A 220 -2.57 -1.12 14.71
CA ALA A 220 -1.47 -1.95 15.17
C ALA A 220 -1.38 -1.96 16.70
N PRO A 221 -1.06 -3.11 17.31
CA PRO A 221 -0.83 -3.14 18.75
C PRO A 221 0.34 -2.23 19.10
N PRO A 222 0.27 -1.50 20.23
CA PRO A 222 1.38 -0.65 20.65
C PRO A 222 2.63 -1.53 20.87
N PRO A 223 3.84 -1.00 20.60
CA PRO A 223 5.07 -1.73 20.89
C PRO A 223 5.09 -2.08 22.38
N THR A 224 5.25 -3.37 22.70
CA THR A 224 5.33 -3.82 24.09
C THR A 224 6.59 -3.23 24.75
N PRO A 225 6.51 -2.68 25.98
CA PRO A 225 7.63 -2.00 26.63
C PRO A 225 8.92 -2.83 26.76
N ASN A 226 8.81 -4.16 26.76
CA ASN A 226 9.95 -5.07 26.91
C ASN A 226 10.58 -5.52 25.57
N ALA A 227 10.20 -4.89 24.46
CA ALA A 227 10.73 -5.20 23.12
C ALA A 227 11.94 -4.34 22.69
N ALA A 228 12.43 -3.42 23.53
CA ALA A 228 13.69 -2.67 23.33
C ALA A 228 14.91 -3.46 23.81
#